data_AF-A0A432FCH0-F1
#
_entry.id   AF-A0A432FCH0-F1
#
_cell.length_a   1.000
_cell.length_b   1.000
_cell.length_c   1.000
_cell.angle_alpha   90.00
_cell.angle_beta   90.00
_cell.angle_gamma   90.00
#
_symmetry.space_group_name_H-M   'P 1'
#
loop_
_entity.id
_entity.type
_entity.pdbx_description
1 polymer ?
#
loop_
_entity_poly.entity_id
_entity_poly.type
_entity_poly.pdbx_seq_one_letter_code
_entity_poly.pdbx_strand_id
1 'polypeptide(L)' 'MIFGDENSPIAVLGVGNILLSDEGFGVRVVQHLVKWYDFTPQIRV' A
#
# COMPACT_ATOMS: atom_id res chain seq x y z
N MET A 1 9.02 6.68 0.45
CA MET A 1 9.11 6.24 -0.96
C MET A 1 7.71 5.87 -1.38
N ILE A 2 7.20 6.49 -2.43
CA ILE A 2 5.93 6.12 -3.07
C ILE A 2 6.25 4.96 -4.01
N PHE A 3 5.42 3.91 -4.04
CA PHE A 3 5.63 2.73 -4.89
C PHE A 3 4.53 2.67 -5.97
N GLY A 4 4.88 2.28 -7.19
CA GLY A 4 3.93 2.09 -8.29
C GLY A 4 3.89 3.22 -9.33
N ASP A 5 2.99 3.08 -10.31
CA ASP A 5 2.87 3.96 -11.48
C ASP A 5 2.18 5.30 -11.13
N GLU A 6 2.81 6.41 -11.49
CA GLU A 6 2.31 7.77 -11.25
C GLU A 6 1.00 8.08 -12.01
N ASN A 7 0.80 7.43 -13.16
CA ASN A 7 -0.40 7.56 -14.00
C ASN A 7 -1.49 6.54 -13.66
N SER A 8 -1.28 5.69 -12.64
CA SER A 8 -2.29 4.72 -12.24
C SER A 8 -3.59 5.42 -11.83
N PRO A 9 -4.76 4.98 -12.35
CA PRO A 9 -6.05 5.51 -11.92
C PRO A 9 -6.44 5.03 -10.51
N ILE A 10 -5.69 4.09 -9.91
CA ILE A 10 -5.99 3.47 -8.63
C ILE A 10 -4.88 3.79 -7.63
N ALA A 11 -5.24 4.46 -6.52
CA ALA A 11 -4.34 4.73 -5.42
C ALA A 11 -4.75 3.96 -4.16
N VAL A 12 -3.79 3.32 -3.49
CA VAL A 12 -4.00 2.55 -2.26
C VAL A 12 -3.17 3.16 -1.13
N LEU A 13 -3.85 3.82 -0.19
CA LEU A 13 -3.19 4.47 0.94
C LEU A 13 -3.31 3.63 2.22
N GLY A 14 -2.17 3.17 2.73
CA GLY A 14 -2.08 2.47 4.00
C GLY A 14 -2.05 3.47 5.16
N VAL A 15 -3.20 3.82 5.72
CA VAL A 15 -3.29 4.72 6.87
C VAL A 15 -3.09 3.94 8.17
N GLY A 16 -2.22 4.44 9.05
CA GLY A 16 -1.99 3.84 10.36
C GLY A 16 -0.66 4.26 10.97
N ASN A 17 -0.54 4.12 12.29
CA ASN A 17 0.71 4.33 12.99
C ASN A 17 1.38 2.99 13.30
N ILE A 18 2.45 2.66 12.58
CA ILE A 18 3.16 1.38 12.77
C ILE A 18 3.79 1.22 14.16
N LEU A 19 4.01 2.32 14.88
CA LEU A 19 4.56 2.32 16.25
C LEU A 19 3.50 2.04 17.32
N LEU A 20 2.22 2.24 17.00
CA LEU A 20 1.10 1.95 17.89
C LEU A 20 0.46 0.66 17.40
N SER A 21 0.82 -0.46 18.04
CA SER A 21 0.55 -1.85 17.64
C SER A 21 -0.69 -2.05 16.77
N ASP A 22 -1.85 -1.66 17.28
CA ASP A 22 -3.14 -2.04 16.70
C ASP A 22 -3.59 -1.09 15.59
N GLU A 23 -3.01 0.11 15.51
CA GLU A 23 -3.31 1.12 14.50
C GLU A 23 -2.47 0.95 13.24
N GLY A 24 -1.42 0.12 13.27
CA GLY A 24 -0.52 -0.12 12.13
C GLY A 24 -1.10 -1.01 11.02
N PHE A 25 -2.35 -1.46 11.16
CA PHE A 25 -2.97 -2.43 10.25
C PHE A 25 -2.95 -1.99 8.78
N GLY A 26 -3.32 -0.74 8.47
CA GLY A 26 -3.36 -0.25 7.08
C GLY A 26 -1.98 -0.24 6.42
N VAL A 27 -0.92 0.13 7.15
CA VAL A 27 0.46 0.10 6.66
C VAL A 27 0.91 -1.35 6.40
N ARG A 28 0.55 -2.29 7.28
CA ARG A 28 0.88 -3.73 7.12
C ARG A 28 0.17 -4.37 5.93
N VAL A 29 -1.10 -4.03 5.70
CA VAL A 29 -1.87 -4.51 4.55
C VAL A 29 -1.21 -4.07 3.26
N VAL A 30 -0.86 -2.78 3.14
CA VAL A 30 -0.18 -2.26 1.95
C VAL A 30 1.16 -2.95 1.70
N GLN A 31 1.98 -3.14 2.74
CA GLN A 31 3.23 -3.89 2.62
C GLN A 31 3.00 -5.34 2.14
N HIS A 32 1.93 -5.98 2.60
CA HIS A 32 1.57 -7.33 2.17
C HIS A 32 1.15 -7.34 0.69
N LEU A 33 0.31 -6.40 0.26
CA LEU A 33 -0.14 -6.29 -1.13
C LEU A 33 1.05 -6.12 -2.09
N VAL A 34 1.96 -5.18 -1.80
CA VAL A 34 3.15 -4.92 -2.63
C VAL A 34 4.11 -6.11 -2.68
N LYS A 35 4.22 -6.87 -1.57
CA LYS A 35 5.17 -8.00 -1.49
C LYS A 35 4.68 -9.25 -2.22
N TRP A 36 3.36 -9.49 -2.24
CA TRP A 36 2.82 -10.80 -2.62
C TRP A 36 1.93 -10.79 -3.86
N TYR A 37 1.58 -9.61 -4.38
CA TYR A 37 0.69 -9.48 -5.52
C TYR A 37 1.30 -8.60 -6.59
N ASP A 38 1.03 -8.97 -7.85
CA ASP A 38 1.25 -8.12 -9.01
C ASP A 38 -0.11 -7.74 -9.60
N PHE A 39 -0.33 -6.43 -9.79
CA PHE A 39 -1.65 -5.89 -10.12
C PHE A 39 -1.72 -5.53 -11.61
N THR A 40 -2.89 -5.77 -12.21
CA THR A 40 -3.21 -5.29 -13.56
C THR A 40 -4.59 -4.61 -13.53
N PRO A 41 -4.69 -3.30 -13.82
CA PRO A 41 -3.59 -2.38 -14.08
C PRO A 41 -2.68 -2.22 -12.84
N GLN A 42 -1.46 -1.73 -13.05
CA GLN A 42 -0.57 -1.40 -11.94
C GLN A 42 -1.23 -0.36 -11.03
N ILE A 43 -1.07 -0.52 -9.72
CA ILE A 43 -1.62 0.39 -8.71
C ILE A 43 -0.55 1.35 -8.21
N ARG A 44 -0.96 2.54 -7.73
CA ARG A 44 -0.09 3.45 -6.98
C ARG A 44 -0.32 3.28 -5.49
N VAL A 45 0.76 3.20 -4.72
CA VAL A 45 0.77 2.99 -3.27
C VAL A 45 1.52 4.11 -2.58
#